data_AF-A0A8T3RXA6-F1
#
_entry.id   AF-A0A8T3RXA6-F1
#
_cell.length_a   1.000
_cell.length_b   1.000
_cell.length_c   1.000
_cell.angle_alpha   90.00
_cell.angle_beta   90.00
_cell.angle_gamma   90.00
#
_symmetry.space_group_name_H-M   'P 1'
#
loop_
_entity.id
_entity.type
_entity.pdbx_description
1 polymer ?
#
loop_
_entity_poly.entity_id
_entity_poly.type
_entity_poly.pdbx_seq_one_letter_code
_entity_poly.pdbx_strand_id
1 'polypeptide(L)'
;MTEQSPSLIGAVVRALRKARGLGVNQLSAALEVEAANLSRFERGLPGGVSIARYLDAIAFRLGTCGSVIYAIAEYTSDDPALLDNPEKLGLMTDHLTNLVKNYLTLPLAAQQDIDGIIKHHANTQTQ
;
A
#
# COMPACT_ATOMS: atom_id res chain seq x y z
N MET A 1 -11.82 14.37 0.06
CA MET A 1 -10.71 13.58 -0.52
C MET A 1 -9.43 14.29 -0.15
N THR A 2 -8.79 13.88 0.94
CA THR A 2 -7.45 14.32 1.30
C THR A 2 -6.51 13.76 0.23
N GLU A 3 -5.83 14.63 -0.51
CA GLU A 3 -4.70 14.21 -1.35
C GLU A 3 -3.67 13.58 -0.41
N GLN A 4 -3.64 12.25 -0.35
CA GLN A 4 -2.58 11.55 0.36
C GLN A 4 -1.26 11.99 -0.26
N SER A 5 -0.42 12.61 0.56
CA SER A 5 0.81 13.21 0.08
C SER A 5 1.66 12.12 -0.58
N PRO A 6 2.14 12.30 -1.82
CA PRO A 6 3.02 11.33 -2.49
C PRO A 6 4.22 10.87 -1.65
N SER A 7 4.60 11.67 -0.64
CA SER A 7 5.59 11.36 0.37
C SER A 7 5.26 10.16 1.25
N LEU A 8 3.99 9.97 1.65
CA LEU A 8 3.60 8.92 2.58
C LEU A 8 3.57 7.55 1.90
N ILE A 9 3.05 7.50 0.68
CA ILE A 9 3.05 6.26 -0.10
C ILE A 9 4.49 5.84 -0.43
N GLY A 10 5.35 6.79 -0.77
CA GLY A 10 6.79 6.53 -0.92
C GLY A 10 7.41 5.90 0.35
N ALA A 11 7.08 6.43 1.52
CA ALA A 11 7.56 5.91 2.79
C ALA A 11 7.05 4.48 3.08
N VAL A 12 5.78 4.20 2.80
CA VAL A 12 5.20 2.84 2.89
C VAL A 12 5.91 1.88 1.95
N VAL A 13 6.10 2.27 0.67
CA VAL A 13 6.83 1.44 -0.30
C VAL A 13 8.24 1.14 0.18
N ARG A 14 8.94 2.14 0.73
CA ARG A 14 10.28 1.97 1.30
C ARG A 14 10.29 0.97 2.46
N ALA A 15 9.35 1.11 3.38
CA ALA A 15 9.25 0.26 4.56
C ALA A 15 8.91 -1.19 4.16
N LEU A 16 7.94 -1.38 3.26
CA LEU A 16 7.58 -2.69 2.72
C LEU A 16 8.73 -3.32 1.94
N ARG A 17 9.42 -2.55 1.09
CA ARG A 17 10.60 -3.05 0.37
C ARG A 17 11.64 -3.61 1.35
N LYS A 18 11.94 -2.87 2.42
CA LYS A 18 12.84 -3.34 3.48
C LYS A 18 12.30 -4.58 4.21
N ALA A 19 11.01 -4.61 4.52
CA ALA A 19 10.34 -5.77 5.15
C ALA A 19 10.48 -7.04 4.31
N ARG A 20 10.51 -6.91 2.98
CA ARG A 20 10.74 -8.01 2.04
C ARG A 20 12.21 -8.32 1.77
N GLY A 21 13.15 -7.67 2.47
CA GLY A 21 14.58 -7.85 2.26
C GLY A 21 15.09 -7.34 0.90
N LEU A 22 14.32 -6.50 0.21
CA LEU A 22 14.66 -6.01 -1.11
C LEU A 22 15.54 -4.75 -1.04
N GLY A 23 16.64 -4.75 -1.78
CA GLY A 23 17.44 -3.55 -2.06
C GLY A 23 16.72 -2.60 -3.02
N VAL A 24 17.04 -1.30 -2.95
CA VAL A 24 16.47 -0.31 -3.88
C VAL A 24 16.80 -0.64 -5.34
N ASN A 25 18.01 -1.16 -5.61
CA ASN A 25 18.43 -1.56 -6.96
C ASN A 25 17.64 -2.75 -7.50
N GLN A 26 17.22 -3.68 -6.63
CA GLN A 26 16.45 -4.84 -7.06
C GLN A 26 15.05 -4.42 -7.50
N LEU A 27 14.39 -3.56 -6.71
CA LEU A 27 13.07 -3.05 -7.07
C LEU A 27 13.14 -2.11 -8.28
N SER A 28 14.15 -1.24 -8.35
CA SER A 28 14.28 -0.30 -9.48
C SER A 28 14.55 -1.01 -10.80
N ALA A 29 15.42 -2.04 -10.80
CA ALA A 29 15.66 -2.87 -11.98
C ALA A 29 14.37 -3.56 -12.47
N ALA A 30 13.56 -4.07 -11.54
CA ALA A 30 12.29 -4.73 -11.85
C ALA A 30 11.22 -3.78 -12.40
N LEU A 31 11.36 -2.47 -12.16
CA LEU A 31 10.47 -1.41 -12.64
C LEU A 31 11.01 -0.69 -13.88
N GLU A 32 12.23 -1.03 -14.33
CA GLU A 32 12.95 -0.33 -15.40
C GLU A 32 13.09 1.18 -15.12
N VAL A 33 13.41 1.52 -13.87
CA VAL A 33 13.65 2.91 -13.45
C VAL A 33 15.01 3.06 -12.78
N GLU A 34 15.54 4.28 -12.85
CA GLU A 34 16.74 4.64 -12.12
C GLU A 34 16.56 4.48 -10.60
N ALA A 35 17.50 3.81 -9.94
CA ALA A 35 17.46 3.60 -8.48
C ALA A 35 17.41 4.93 -7.71
N ALA A 36 18.04 5.98 -8.25
CA ALA A 36 17.96 7.33 -7.70
C ALA A 36 16.53 7.90 -7.74
N ASN A 37 15.78 7.66 -8.82
CA ASN A 37 14.40 8.14 -8.96
C ASN A 37 13.45 7.36 -8.03
N LEU A 38 13.64 6.05 -7.89
CA LEU A 38 12.90 5.25 -6.93
C LEU A 38 13.21 5.70 -5.49
N SER A 39 14.49 5.93 -5.16
CA SER A 39 14.91 6.43 -3.85
C SER A 39 14.36 7.83 -3.53
N ARG A 40 14.25 8.72 -4.52
CA ARG A 40 13.61 10.04 -4.36
C ARG A 40 12.13 9.88 -4.06
N PHE A 41 11.43 9.06 -4.85
CA PHE A 41 10.02 8.74 -4.62
C PHE A 41 9.78 8.18 -3.21
N GLU A 42 10.57 7.18 -2.80
CA GLU A 42 10.50 6.56 -1.47
C GLU A 42 10.70 7.52 -0.29
N ARG A 43 11.22 8.72 -0.56
CA ARG A 43 11.48 9.77 0.44
C ARG A 43 10.58 11.00 0.25
N GLY A 44 9.64 10.96 -0.71
CA GLY A 44 8.81 12.11 -1.05
C GLY A 44 9.59 13.29 -1.64
N LEU A 45 10.76 13.03 -2.25
CA LEU A 45 11.59 14.07 -2.85
C LEU A 45 11.16 14.38 -4.30
N PRO A 46 11.30 15.64 -4.76
CA PRO A 46 11.02 16.02 -6.14
C PRO A 46 11.81 15.20 -7.17
N GLY A 47 11.21 14.99 -8.35
CA GLY A 47 11.84 14.25 -9.45
C GLY A 47 11.99 12.75 -9.19
N GLY A 48 11.18 12.19 -8.28
CA GLY A 48 11.00 10.75 -8.14
C GLY A 48 10.12 10.16 -9.25
N VAL A 49 9.99 8.83 -9.26
CA VAL A 49 9.07 8.14 -10.19
C VAL A 49 7.61 8.57 -9.96
N SER A 50 6.82 8.63 -11.04
CA SER A 50 5.39 8.94 -10.96
C SER A 50 4.61 7.76 -10.38
N ILE A 51 3.99 7.95 -9.22
CA ILE A 51 3.24 6.89 -8.55
C ILE A 51 2.11 6.32 -9.40
N ALA A 52 1.34 7.18 -10.09
CA ALA A 52 0.22 6.76 -10.92
C ALA A 52 0.62 5.79 -12.04
N ARG A 53 1.88 5.88 -12.50
CA ARG A 53 2.41 4.99 -13.54
C ARG A 53 2.92 3.66 -13.01
N TYR A 54 3.48 3.65 -11.80
CA TYR A 54 4.25 2.50 -11.29
C TYR A 54 3.62 1.78 -10.11
N LEU A 55 2.51 2.28 -9.55
CA LEU A 55 1.94 1.72 -8.32
C LEU A 55 1.59 0.24 -8.43
N ASP A 56 0.93 -0.19 -9.50
CA ASP A 56 0.54 -1.59 -9.67
C ASP A 56 1.77 -2.51 -9.79
N ALA A 57 2.78 -2.07 -10.53
CA ALA A 57 4.03 -2.81 -10.68
C ALA A 57 4.78 -2.89 -9.34
N ILE A 58 4.83 -1.79 -8.57
CA ILE A 58 5.41 -1.77 -7.22
C ILE A 58 4.64 -2.73 -6.31
N ALA A 59 3.31 -2.62 -6.27
CA ALA A 59 2.46 -3.44 -5.43
C ALA A 59 2.63 -4.93 -5.72
N PHE A 60 2.63 -5.30 -7.00
CA PHE A 60 2.87 -6.66 -7.44
C PHE A 60 4.22 -7.20 -6.94
N ARG A 61 5.30 -6.41 -7.06
CA ARG A 61 6.64 -6.82 -6.58
C ARG A 61 6.73 -6.92 -5.07
N LEU A 62 5.91 -6.17 -4.34
CA LEU A 62 5.81 -6.24 -2.88
C LEU A 62 4.84 -7.34 -2.39
N GLY A 63 4.21 -8.07 -3.32
CA GLY A 63 3.28 -9.17 -3.03
C GLY A 63 1.88 -8.71 -2.63
N THR A 64 1.48 -7.49 -3.00
CA THR A 64 0.21 -6.86 -2.61
C THR A 64 -0.47 -6.18 -3.80
N CYS A 65 -1.49 -5.35 -3.56
CA CYS A 65 -2.18 -4.54 -4.57
C CYS A 65 -2.20 -3.05 -4.19
N GLY A 66 -2.43 -2.18 -5.17
CA GLY A 66 -2.38 -0.72 -4.97
C GLY A 66 -3.35 -0.22 -3.89
N SER A 67 -4.54 -0.80 -3.78
CA SER A 67 -5.53 -0.43 -2.76
C SER A 67 -5.03 -0.70 -1.33
N VAL A 68 -4.31 -1.81 -1.11
CA VAL A 68 -3.70 -2.10 0.19
C VAL A 68 -2.59 -1.08 0.49
N ILE A 69 -1.76 -0.72 -0.48
CA ILE A 69 -0.75 0.33 -0.28
C ILE A 69 -1.40 1.66 0.14
N TYR A 70 -2.48 2.07 -0.51
CA TYR A 70 -3.22 3.28 -0.13
C TYR A 70 -3.85 3.18 1.27
N ALA A 71 -4.46 2.04 1.60
CA ALA A 71 -5.05 1.82 2.92
C ALA A 71 -3.98 1.84 4.03
N ILE A 72 -2.82 1.24 3.77
CA ILE A 72 -1.68 1.32 4.69
C ILE A 72 -1.15 2.74 4.79
N ALA A 73 -1.01 3.46 3.68
CA ALA A 73 -0.61 4.87 3.71
C ALA A 73 -1.58 5.69 4.56
N GLU A 74 -2.89 5.53 4.38
CA GLU A 74 -3.91 6.16 5.21
C GLU A 74 -3.71 5.86 6.69
N TYR A 75 -3.62 4.58 7.05
CA TYR A 75 -3.44 4.16 8.43
C TYR A 75 -2.13 4.69 9.04
N THR A 76 -1.04 4.71 8.27
CA THR A 76 0.25 5.27 8.73
C THR A 76 0.23 6.79 8.86
N SER A 77 -0.76 7.48 8.30
CA SER A 77 -0.94 8.92 8.56
C SER A 77 -1.39 9.17 10.00
N ASP A 78 -2.17 8.24 10.57
CA ASP A 78 -2.62 8.27 11.96
C ASP A 78 -1.60 7.63 12.93
N ASP A 79 -0.86 6.61 12.48
CA ASP A 79 0.22 5.95 13.24
C ASP A 79 1.55 5.92 12.45
N PRO A 80 2.32 7.05 12.43
CA PRO A 80 3.59 7.11 11.69
C PRO A 80 4.68 6.17 12.24
N ALA A 81 4.61 5.79 13.52
CA ALA A 81 5.59 4.91 14.17
C ALA A 81 5.60 3.51 13.55
N LEU A 82 4.53 3.14 12.85
CA LEU A 82 4.44 1.88 12.12
C LEU A 82 5.46 1.76 10.99
N LEU A 83 5.92 2.87 10.41
CA LEU A 83 6.95 2.88 9.37
C LEU A 83 8.33 2.45 9.89
N ASP A 84 8.57 2.58 11.20
CA ASP A 84 9.79 2.16 11.86
C ASP A 84 9.78 0.67 12.23
N ASN A 85 8.62 0.01 12.09
CA ASN A 85 8.47 -1.43 12.31
C ASN A 85 8.09 -2.16 11.01
N PRO A 86 9.07 -2.41 10.12
CA PRO A 86 8.82 -2.99 8.80
C PRO A 86 8.23 -4.41 8.89
N GLU A 87 8.55 -5.19 9.92
CA GLU A 87 7.98 -6.53 10.12
C GLU A 87 6.47 -6.46 10.41
N LYS A 88 6.06 -5.61 11.37
CA LYS A 88 4.64 -5.38 11.68
C LYS A 88 3.88 -4.85 10.46
N LEU A 89 4.47 -3.89 9.74
CA LEU A 89 3.89 -3.34 8.50
C LEU A 89 3.72 -4.43 7.43
N GLY A 90 4.71 -5.30 7.27
CA GLY A 90 4.68 -6.44 6.36
C GLY A 90 3.56 -7.42 6.70
N LEU A 91 3.44 -7.83 7.96
CA LEU A 91 2.37 -8.72 8.43
C LEU A 91 0.97 -8.12 8.22
N MET A 92 0.80 -6.83 8.51
CA MET A 92 -0.47 -6.15 8.28
C MET A 92 -0.82 -6.07 6.78
N THR A 93 0.18 -5.80 5.94
CA THR A 93 0.02 -5.80 4.48
C THR A 93 -0.36 -7.18 3.96
N ASP A 94 0.26 -8.25 4.47
CA ASP A 94 -0.07 -9.63 4.12
C ASP A 94 -1.50 -9.97 4.54
N HIS A 95 -1.90 -9.58 5.75
CA HIS A 95 -3.25 -9.81 6.25
C HIS A 95 -4.31 -9.12 5.38
N LEU A 96 -4.14 -7.83 5.07
CA LEU A 96 -5.06 -7.09 4.21
C LEU A 96 -5.08 -7.64 2.79
N THR A 97 -3.92 -8.00 2.24
CA THR A 97 -3.83 -8.62 0.92
C THR A 97 -4.61 -9.92 0.87
N ASN A 98 -4.47 -10.77 1.89
CA ASN A 98 -5.21 -12.03 1.98
C ASN A 98 -6.71 -11.79 2.17
N LEU A 99 -7.11 -10.78 2.95
CA LEU A 99 -8.51 -10.40 3.11
C LEU A 99 -9.12 -10.00 1.76
N VAL A 100 -8.45 -9.13 1.00
CA VAL A 100 -8.89 -8.71 -0.33
C VAL A 100 -8.98 -9.89 -1.28
N LYS A 101 -7.95 -10.75 -1.32
CA LYS A 101 -7.96 -11.96 -2.17
C LYS A 101 -9.13 -12.87 -1.82
N ASN A 102 -9.33 -13.16 -0.53
CA ASN A 102 -10.40 -14.03 -0.07
C ASN A 102 -11.76 -13.44 -0.44
N TYR A 103 -11.98 -12.15 -0.21
CA TYR A 103 -13.20 -11.45 -0.59
C TYR A 103 -13.49 -11.59 -2.09
N LEU A 104 -12.49 -11.37 -2.95
CA LEU A 104 -12.66 -11.48 -4.40
C LEU A 104 -12.95 -12.90 -4.90
N THR A 105 -12.62 -13.92 -4.11
CA THR A 105 -12.94 -15.33 -4.43
C THR A 105 -14.33 -15.76 -3.98
N LEU A 106 -15.05 -14.95 -3.21
CA LEU A 106 -16.39 -15.27 -2.75
C LEU A 106 -17.41 -15.21 -3.91
N PRO A 107 -18.52 -15.96 -3.84
CA PRO A 107 -19.67 -15.76 -4.73
C PRO A 107 -20.19 -14.32 -4.65
N LEU A 108 -20.70 -13.79 -5.77
CA LEU A 108 -21.20 -12.41 -5.85
C LEU A 108 -22.24 -12.06 -4.77
N ALA A 109 -23.15 -12.99 -4.45
CA ALA A 109 -24.15 -12.77 -3.39
C ALA A 109 -23.49 -12.53 -2.02
N ALA A 110 -22.47 -13.32 -1.66
CA ALA A 110 -21.74 -13.14 -0.41
C ALA A 110 -20.92 -11.84 -0.39
N GLN A 111 -20.35 -11.42 -1.53
CA GLN A 111 -19.69 -10.13 -1.66
C GLN A 111 -20.67 -8.98 -1.39
N GLN A 112 -21.87 -9.05 -1.99
CA GLN A 112 -22.94 -8.06 -1.81
C GLN A 112 -23.43 -7.98 -0.36
N ASP A 113 -23.56 -9.11 0.33
CA ASP A 113 -23.92 -9.16 1.74
C ASP A 113 -22.87 -8.47 2.61
N ILE A 114 -21.58 -8.77 2.38
CA ILE A 114 -20.46 -8.12 3.08
C ILE A 114 -20.46 -6.61 2.83
N ASP A 115 -20.64 -6.17 1.58
CA ASP A 115 -20.72 -4.75 1.23
C ASP A 115 -21.88 -4.06 1.93
N GLY A 116 -23.02 -4.74 2.06
CA GLY A 116 -24.17 -4.25 2.83
C GLY A 116 -23.82 -4.01 4.30
N ILE A 117 -23.12 -4.97 4.93
CA ILE A 117 -22.67 -4.87 6.33
C ILE A 117 -21.68 -3.71 6.50
N ILE A 118 -20.68 -3.60 5.61
CA ILE A 118 -19.67 -2.54 5.67
C ILE A 118 -20.32 -1.16 5.54
N LYS A 119 -21.23 -0.98 4.57
CA LYS A 119 -21.94 0.29 4.37
C LYS A 119 -22.77 0.67 5.58
N HIS A 120 -23.46 -0.30 6.20
CA HIS A 120 -24.25 -0.03 7.39
C HIS A 120 -23.37 0.43 8.55
N HIS A 121 -22.23 -0.23 8.77
CA HIS A 121 -21.31 0.12 9.86
C HIS A 121 -20.66 1.50 9.67
N ALA A 122 -20.26 1.84 8.45
CA ALA A 122 -19.67 3.15 8.13
C ALA A 122 -20.63 4.31 8.46
N ASN A 123 -21.93 4.13 8.21
CA ASN A 123 -22.95 5.13 8.51
C ASN A 123 -23.24 5.27 10.01
N THR A 124 -22.99 4.24 10.81
CA THR A 124 -23.19 4.29 12.28
C THR A 124 -22.05 4.97 13.03
N GLN A 125 -20.84 5.05 12.47
CA GLN A 125 -19.71 5.73 13.11
C GLN A 125 -19.64 7.24 12.81
N THR A 126 -20.51 7.76 11.94
CA THR A 126 -20.57 9.18 11.56
C THR A 126 -21.67 9.97 12.29
N GLN A 127 -22.38 9.35 13.24
CA GLN A 127 -23.37 9.97 14.13
C GLN A 127 -22.80 10.16 15.53
#